data_AF-A0A7S2HQX9-F1
#
_entry.id   AF-A0A7S2HQX9-F1
#
_cell.length_a   1.000
_cell.length_b   1.000
_cell.length_c   1.000
_cell.angle_alpha   90.00
_cell.angle_beta   90.00
_cell.angle_gamma   90.00
#
_symmetry.space_group_name_H-M   'P 1'
#
loop_
_entity.id
_entity.type
_entity.pdbx_description
1 polymer ?
#
loop_
_entity_poly.entity_id
_entity_poly.type
_entity_poly.pdbx_seq_one_letter_code
_entity_poly.pdbx_strand_id
1 'polypeptide(L)'
;LTTLNDYDREEFLDAFHTLWVVGNDEGKKLYGDRYKSLYYFASIHNDAGGNPVCDEFHRNVGFLHNHVFLGAFLEQSLQLVNPRTALHYWEYTQTFSNNSHFLNGHMKNQLDGGQWTELMTDRYFGQSDPYTGEIITGRWAH
;
A
#
# COMPACT_ATOMS: atom_id res chain seq x y z
N LEU A 1 -9.27 -3.30 5.33
CA LEU A 1 -8.07 -4.15 5.51
C LEU A 1 -8.04 -4.87 6.87
N THR A 2 -8.29 -4.16 7.98
CA THR A 2 -8.24 -4.74 9.35
C THR A 2 -9.40 -5.69 9.68
N THR A 3 -10.53 -5.60 8.97
CA THR A 3 -11.72 -6.43 9.19
C THR A 3 -11.78 -7.70 8.33
N LEU A 4 -10.84 -7.89 7.42
CA LEU A 4 -10.77 -9.12 6.61
C LEU A 4 -10.47 -10.33 7.50
N ASN A 5 -10.91 -11.51 7.07
CA ASN A 5 -10.33 -12.73 7.63
C ASN A 5 -8.90 -12.91 7.09
N ASP A 6 -8.14 -13.84 7.68
CA ASP A 6 -6.74 -14.07 7.33
C ASP A 6 -6.58 -14.47 5.86
N TYR A 7 -7.45 -15.33 5.34
CA TYR A 7 -7.38 -15.79 3.95
C TYR A 7 -7.55 -14.63 2.95
N ASP A 8 -8.61 -13.82 3.09
CA ASP A 8 -8.86 -12.70 2.17
C ASP A 8 -7.78 -11.62 2.30
N ARG A 9 -7.18 -11.45 3.49
CA ARG A 9 -6.07 -10.53 3.70
C ARG A 9 -4.81 -11.00 2.97
N GLU A 10 -4.48 -12.28 3.06
CA GLU A 10 -3.34 -12.84 2.33
C GLU A 10 -3.52 -12.70 0.81
N GLU A 11 -4.71 -13.01 0.29
CA GLU A 11 -5.04 -12.85 -1.14
C GLU A 11 -4.88 -11.39 -1.61
N PHE A 12 -5.28 -10.41 -0.80
CA PHE A 12 -5.05 -9.00 -1.08
C PHE A 12 -3.55 -8.65 -1.06
N LEU A 13 -2.82 -9.07 -0.02
CA LEU A 13 -1.40 -8.75 0.14
C LEU A 13 -0.53 -9.43 -0.93
N ASP A 14 -0.84 -10.65 -1.35
CA ASP A 14 -0.16 -11.36 -2.43
C ASP A 14 -0.38 -10.67 -3.79
N ALA A 15 -1.61 -10.22 -4.05
CA ALA A 15 -1.92 -9.47 -5.26
C ALA A 15 -1.20 -8.10 -5.28
N PHE A 16 -1.17 -7.40 -4.14
CA PHE A 16 -0.44 -6.13 -4.03
C PHE A 16 1.09 -6.33 -4.14
N HIS A 17 1.61 -7.41 -3.58
CA HIS A 17 3.02 -7.77 -3.71
C HIS A 17 3.39 -8.06 -5.18
N THR A 18 2.49 -8.69 -5.93
CA THR A 18 2.67 -8.85 -7.39
C THR A 18 2.76 -7.50 -8.09
N LEU A 19 1.88 -6.54 -7.78
CA LEU A 19 1.99 -5.18 -8.34
C LEU A 19 3.32 -4.50 -8.01
N TRP A 20 3.89 -4.81 -6.85
CA TRP A 20 5.17 -4.28 -6.38
C TRP A 20 6.37 -4.88 -7.14
N VAL A 21 6.46 -6.20 -7.27
CA VAL A 21 7.64 -6.87 -7.85
C VAL A 21 7.56 -7.07 -9.37
N VAL A 22 6.36 -7.17 -9.94
CA VAL A 22 6.20 -7.41 -11.38
C VAL A 22 6.17 -6.08 -12.13
N GLY A 23 7.21 -5.84 -12.91
CA GLY A 23 7.36 -4.65 -13.75
C GLY A 23 6.25 -4.52 -14.79
N ASN A 24 6.02 -3.30 -15.28
CA ASN A 24 4.90 -2.99 -16.16
C ASN A 24 4.88 -3.81 -17.46
N ASP A 25 6.02 -4.01 -18.12
CA ASP A 25 6.09 -4.73 -19.39
C ASP A 25 5.95 -6.25 -19.22
N GLU A 26 6.44 -6.79 -18.11
CA GLU A 26 6.22 -8.18 -17.73
C GLU A 26 4.77 -8.43 -17.36
N GLY A 27 4.21 -7.60 -16.48
CA GLY A 27 2.84 -7.77 -16.01
C GLY A 27 1.80 -7.60 -17.11
N LYS A 28 2.06 -6.79 -18.15
CA LYS A 28 1.19 -6.78 -19.34
C LYS A 28 1.13 -8.12 -20.07
N LYS A 29 2.25 -8.85 -20.12
CA LYS A 29 2.31 -10.19 -20.74
C LYS A 29 1.59 -11.23 -19.88
N LEU A 30 1.64 -11.08 -18.55
CA LEU A 30 1.07 -12.04 -17.59
C LEU A 30 -0.43 -11.78 -17.31
N TYR A 31 -0.81 -10.53 -17.12
CA TYR A 31 -2.14 -10.10 -16.63
C TYR A 31 -2.94 -9.29 -17.66
N GLY A 32 -2.39 -9.10 -18.86
CA GLY A 32 -3.02 -8.43 -20.00
C GLY A 32 -2.65 -6.96 -20.15
N ASP A 33 -2.92 -6.40 -21.34
CA ASP A 33 -2.44 -5.08 -21.79
C ASP A 33 -2.80 -3.90 -20.88
N ARG A 34 -3.84 -4.06 -20.06
CA ARG A 34 -4.31 -3.03 -19.13
C ARG A 34 -3.57 -3.02 -17.79
N TYR A 35 -2.72 -4.02 -17.52
CA TYR A 35 -1.91 -4.07 -16.30
C TYR A 35 -1.00 -2.85 -16.15
N LYS A 36 -0.91 -2.35 -14.92
CA LYS A 36 0.07 -1.35 -14.47
C LYS A 36 0.68 -1.79 -13.14
N SER A 37 2.00 -1.72 -13.03
CA SER A 37 2.73 -2.00 -11.79
C SER A 37 2.58 -0.86 -10.78
N LEU A 38 2.92 -1.10 -9.52
CA LEU A 38 2.91 -0.06 -8.48
C LEU A 38 3.87 1.09 -8.82
N TYR A 39 5.00 0.79 -9.45
CA TYR A 39 5.96 1.79 -9.94
C TYR A 39 5.35 2.76 -10.95
N TYR A 40 4.45 2.29 -11.83
CA TYR A 40 3.75 3.16 -12.78
C TYR A 40 2.88 4.18 -12.06
N PHE A 41 2.10 3.75 -11.07
CA PHE A 41 1.26 4.64 -10.27
C PHE A 41 2.08 5.63 -9.43
N ALA A 42 3.16 5.15 -8.80
CA ALA A 42 4.09 6.01 -8.07
C ALA A 42 4.71 7.08 -8.97
N SER A 43 5.07 6.72 -10.21
CA SER A 43 5.61 7.64 -11.19
C SER A 43 4.60 8.73 -11.59
N ILE A 44 3.33 8.37 -11.84
CA ILE A 44 2.27 9.35 -12.11
C ILE A 44 2.09 10.31 -10.94
N HIS A 45 1.96 9.78 -9.73
CA HIS A 45 1.74 10.60 -8.54
C HIS A 45 2.91 11.55 -8.29
N ASN A 46 4.14 11.07 -8.47
CA ASN A 46 5.34 11.89 -8.29
C ASN A 46 5.47 12.97 -9.38
N ASP A 47 5.18 12.65 -10.63
CA ASP A 47 5.25 13.62 -11.74
C ASP A 47 4.23 14.74 -11.58
N ALA A 48 2.98 14.38 -11.25
CA ALA A 48 1.87 15.33 -11.16
C ALA A 48 1.77 16.06 -9.80
N GLY A 49 2.39 15.52 -8.74
CA GLY A 49 2.38 16.11 -7.39
C GLY A 49 3.73 16.62 -6.89
N GLY A 50 4.84 16.28 -7.55
CA GLY A 50 6.19 16.60 -7.09
C GLY A 50 6.66 18.02 -7.44
N ASN A 51 5.92 18.74 -8.29
CA ASN A 51 6.27 20.11 -8.65
C ASN A 51 5.84 21.09 -7.53
N PRO A 52 6.77 21.87 -6.94
CA PRO A 52 6.46 22.75 -5.82
C PRO A 52 5.55 23.93 -6.18
N VAL A 53 5.45 24.28 -7.46
CA VAL A 53 4.63 25.38 -7.99
C VAL A 53 3.32 24.84 -8.59
N CYS A 54 3.42 23.78 -9.40
CA CYS A 54 2.31 23.18 -10.13
C CYS A 54 1.97 21.79 -9.58
N ASP A 55 1.48 21.76 -8.34
CA ASP A 55 1.02 20.54 -7.69
C ASP A 55 -0.44 20.27 -8.08
N GLU A 56 -0.63 19.41 -9.08
CA GLU A 56 -1.94 19.05 -9.62
C GLU A 56 -2.68 18.07 -8.71
N PHE A 57 -1.95 17.36 -7.84
CA PHE A 57 -2.47 16.25 -7.05
C PHE A 57 -2.84 16.61 -5.62
N HIS A 58 -2.24 17.63 -5.01
CA HIS A 58 -2.50 17.95 -3.60
C HIS A 58 -3.10 19.33 -3.35
N ARG A 59 -3.12 20.21 -4.36
CA ARG A 59 -3.67 21.56 -4.21
C ARG A 59 -5.06 21.70 -4.81
N ASN A 60 -5.90 22.46 -4.11
CA ASN A 60 -7.22 22.89 -4.56
C ASN A 60 -8.13 21.71 -4.97
N VAL A 61 -8.87 21.89 -6.08
CA VAL A 61 -9.92 20.97 -6.55
C VAL A 61 -9.38 19.66 -7.14
N GLY A 62 -8.08 19.59 -7.43
CA GLY A 62 -7.44 18.41 -8.00
C GLY A 62 -7.28 17.26 -7.01
N PHE A 63 -7.16 17.56 -5.71
CA PHE A 63 -6.83 16.56 -4.68
C PHE A 63 -7.75 15.34 -4.69
N LEU A 64 -9.04 15.57 -4.43
CA LEU A 64 -9.99 14.47 -4.28
C LEU A 64 -10.18 13.70 -5.59
N HIS A 65 -10.34 14.42 -6.70
CA HIS A 65 -10.61 13.81 -8.00
C HIS A 65 -9.44 12.94 -8.48
N ASN A 66 -8.21 13.44 -8.35
CA ASN A 66 -7.03 12.73 -8.80
C ASN A 66 -6.75 11.48 -7.96
N HIS A 67 -6.95 11.54 -6.64
CA HIS A 67 -6.76 10.37 -5.77
C HIS A 67 -7.84 9.31 -5.95
N VAL A 68 -9.11 9.71 -6.15
CA VAL A 68 -10.19 8.76 -6.47
C VAL A 68 -9.94 8.09 -7.81
N PHE A 69 -9.55 8.85 -8.83
CA PHE A 69 -9.21 8.31 -10.15
C PHE A 69 -8.03 7.32 -10.06
N LEU A 70 -6.93 7.72 -9.42
CA LEU A 70 -5.73 6.89 -9.30
C LEU A 70 -6.03 5.62 -8.50
N GLY A 71 -6.81 5.71 -7.42
CA GLY A 71 -7.25 4.56 -6.63
C GLY A 71 -8.11 3.59 -7.44
N ALA A 72 -9.10 4.08 -8.19
CA ALA A 72 -9.94 3.25 -9.06
C ALA A 72 -9.13 2.60 -10.20
N PHE A 73 -8.08 3.27 -10.68
CA PHE A 73 -7.20 2.70 -11.70
C PHE A 73 -6.24 1.64 -11.11
N LEU A 74 -5.72 1.89 -9.91
CA LEU A 74 -4.94 0.90 -9.16
C LEU A 74 -5.76 -0.37 -8.86
N GLU A 75 -7.01 -0.21 -8.44
CA GLU A 75 -7.92 -1.34 -8.22
C GLU A 75 -8.11 -2.20 -9.48
N GLN A 76 -8.24 -1.58 -10.66
CA GLN A 76 -8.34 -2.33 -11.91
C GLN A 76 -7.09 -3.16 -12.18
N SER A 77 -5.89 -2.63 -11.94
CA SER A 77 -4.65 -3.43 -12.04
C SER A 77 -4.61 -4.55 -11.01
N LEU A 78 -5.02 -4.29 -9.78
CA LEU A 78 -5.11 -5.29 -8.72
C LEU A 78 -6.06 -6.44 -9.10
N GLN A 79 -7.22 -6.12 -9.69
CA GLN A 79 -8.21 -7.10 -10.12
C GLN A 79 -7.78 -7.92 -11.35
N LEU A 80 -6.84 -7.41 -12.17
CA LEU A 80 -6.21 -8.20 -13.22
C LEU A 80 -5.28 -9.28 -12.64
N VAL A 81 -4.66 -9.02 -11.48
CA VAL A 81 -3.85 -10.01 -10.76
C VAL A 81 -4.74 -11.00 -10.02
N ASN A 82 -5.73 -10.49 -9.26
CA ASN A 82 -6.66 -11.32 -8.51
C ASN A 82 -8.08 -10.71 -8.54
N PRO A 83 -9.04 -11.29 -9.29
CA PRO A 83 -10.38 -10.72 -9.41
C PRO A 83 -11.23 -10.85 -8.14
N ARG A 84 -10.75 -11.55 -7.11
CA ARG A 84 -11.47 -11.69 -5.82
C ARG A 84 -11.22 -10.55 -4.85
N THR A 85 -10.24 -9.69 -5.12
CA THR A 85 -9.87 -8.60 -4.22
C THR A 85 -10.33 -7.23 -4.74
N ALA A 86 -10.25 -6.24 -3.87
CA ALA A 86 -10.62 -4.85 -4.12
C ALA A 86 -9.61 -3.94 -3.40
N LEU A 87 -9.57 -2.66 -3.78
CA LEU A 87 -8.78 -1.69 -3.05
C LEU A 87 -9.45 -1.42 -1.70
N HIS A 88 -8.90 -2.01 -0.65
CA HIS A 88 -9.40 -1.82 0.69
C HIS A 88 -8.89 -0.52 1.31
N TYR A 89 -9.70 0.04 2.21
CA TYR A 89 -9.30 1.18 3.02
C TYR A 89 -8.76 0.74 4.38
N TRP A 90 -8.03 1.67 5.01
CA TRP A 90 -7.65 1.61 6.40
C TRP A 90 -8.39 2.73 7.15
N GLU A 91 -9.20 2.33 8.12
CA GLU A 91 -9.88 3.28 8.98
C GLU A 91 -8.92 3.87 10.03
N TYR A 92 -8.29 4.99 9.68
CA TYR A 92 -7.25 5.60 10.50
C TYR A 92 -7.81 6.28 11.75
N THR A 93 -9.03 6.83 11.74
CA THR A 93 -9.61 7.47 12.93
C THR A 93 -9.83 6.42 14.01
N GLN A 94 -10.31 5.22 13.65
CA GLN A 94 -10.44 4.10 14.58
C GLN A 94 -9.08 3.63 15.10
N THR A 95 -8.08 3.57 14.22
CA THR A 95 -6.73 3.13 14.58
C THR A 95 -6.08 4.04 15.62
N PHE A 96 -6.22 5.36 15.43
CA PHE A 96 -5.66 6.35 16.34
C PHE A 96 -6.58 6.69 17.52
N SER A 97 -7.87 6.36 17.48
CA SER A 97 -8.79 6.50 18.63
C SER A 97 -8.72 5.32 19.58
N ASN A 98 -8.44 4.12 19.06
CA ASN A 98 -8.31 2.93 19.86
C ASN A 98 -6.91 2.90 20.46
N ASN A 99 -6.82 2.91 21.80
CA ASN A 99 -5.60 2.65 22.56
C ASN A 99 -5.13 1.19 22.36
N SER A 100 -4.88 0.78 21.12
CA SER A 100 -4.47 -0.57 20.76
C SER A 100 -3.10 -0.86 21.37
N HIS A 101 -2.83 -2.14 21.66
CA HIS A 101 -1.53 -2.54 22.16
C HIS A 101 -0.39 -2.15 21.21
N PHE A 102 -0.61 -2.28 19.88
CA PHE A 102 0.34 -1.87 18.85
C PHE A 102 0.63 -0.37 18.89
N LEU A 103 -0.40 0.47 18.84
CA LEU A 103 -0.22 1.92 18.90
C LEU A 103 0.44 2.36 20.22
N ASN A 104 0.01 1.81 21.36
CA ASN A 104 0.62 2.12 22.66
C ASN A 104 2.08 1.64 22.75
N GLY A 105 2.41 0.52 22.12
CA GLY A 105 3.78 0.01 22.00
C GLY A 105 4.64 0.96 21.18
N HIS A 106 4.18 1.30 19.99
CA HIS A 106 4.85 2.25 19.09
C HIS A 106 5.09 3.62 19.74
N MET A 107 4.07 4.17 20.40
CA MET A 107 4.18 5.47 21.08
C MET A 107 5.16 5.45 22.27
N LYS A 108 5.44 4.28 22.86
CA LYS A 108 6.45 4.10 23.93
C LYS A 108 7.85 3.83 23.39
N ASN A 109 7.96 3.27 22.19
CA ASN A 109 9.21 2.98 21.53
C ASN A 109 9.09 3.26 20.02
N GLN A 110 9.55 4.42 19.60
CA GLN A 110 9.55 4.81 18.19
C GLN A 110 10.58 4.01 17.35
N LEU A 111 11.44 3.22 17.99
CA LEU A 111 12.37 2.26 17.36
C LEU A 111 11.81 0.83 17.42
N ASP A 112 10.50 0.67 17.27
CA ASP A 112 9.83 -0.65 17.18
C ASP A 112 9.76 -1.20 15.75
N GLY A 113 10.32 -0.48 14.77
CA GLY A 113 10.23 -0.83 13.35
C GLY A 113 8.90 -0.42 12.71
N GLY A 114 8.19 0.56 13.29
CA GLY A 114 6.95 1.09 12.72
C GLY A 114 5.77 0.13 12.86
N GLN A 115 5.62 -0.53 14.01
CA GLN A 115 4.57 -1.51 14.27
C GLN A 115 3.29 -0.86 14.84
N TRP A 116 2.71 0.08 14.11
CA TRP A 116 1.51 0.83 14.52
C TRP A 116 0.26 -0.06 14.60
N THR A 117 0.23 -1.13 13.82
CA THR A 117 -0.85 -2.12 13.75
C THR A 117 -0.30 -3.52 13.53
N GLU A 118 -1.12 -4.54 13.78
CA GLU A 118 -0.79 -5.93 13.46
C GLU A 118 -0.40 -6.12 11.98
N LEU A 119 -0.97 -5.33 11.06
CA LEU A 119 -0.65 -5.40 9.64
C LEU A 119 0.81 -5.07 9.32
N MET A 120 1.47 -4.29 10.18
CA MET A 120 2.85 -3.83 10.01
C MET A 120 3.84 -4.69 10.80
N THR A 121 3.40 -5.82 11.36
CA THR A 121 4.29 -6.75 12.05
C THR A 121 4.82 -7.83 11.10
N ASP A 122 5.69 -8.68 11.64
CA ASP A 122 6.22 -9.87 10.99
C ASP A 122 5.16 -10.87 10.50
N ARG A 123 3.94 -10.79 11.05
CA ARG A 123 2.82 -11.64 10.63
C ARG A 123 2.39 -11.39 9.18
N TYR A 124 2.41 -10.14 8.71
CA TYR A 124 1.87 -9.77 7.39
C TYR A 124 2.85 -8.98 6.51
N PHE A 125 3.63 -8.08 7.11
CA PHE A 125 4.56 -7.21 6.38
C PHE A 125 6.00 -7.70 6.45
N GLY A 126 6.40 -8.30 7.56
CA GLY A 126 7.78 -8.72 7.81
C GLY A 126 8.44 -7.96 8.96
N GLN A 127 9.59 -8.46 9.40
CA GLN A 127 10.37 -7.78 10.43
C GLN A 127 11.05 -6.56 9.82
N SER A 128 10.91 -5.38 10.44
CA SER A 128 11.63 -4.17 10.06
C SER A 128 12.88 -4.00 10.92
N ASP A 129 13.98 -3.56 10.31
CA ASP A 129 15.12 -3.00 11.05
C ASP A 129 14.70 -1.62 11.61
N PRO A 130 14.73 -1.41 12.94
CA PRO A 130 14.30 -0.16 13.53
C PRO A 130 15.27 1.02 13.31
N TYR A 131 16.48 0.76 12.82
CA TYR A 131 17.51 1.77 12.54
C TYR A 131 17.58 2.17 11.07
N THR A 132 17.29 1.26 10.14
CA THR A 132 17.32 1.53 8.70
C THR A 132 15.92 1.69 8.09
N GLY A 133 14.89 1.13 8.73
CA GLY A 133 13.54 1.04 8.17
C GLY A 133 13.39 -0.02 7.07
N GLU A 134 14.42 -0.83 6.83
CA GLU A 134 14.38 -1.91 5.84
C GLU A 134 13.55 -3.09 6.36
N ILE A 135 12.80 -3.74 5.47
CA ILE A 135 12.11 -4.99 5.78
C ILE A 135 13.09 -6.16 5.57
N ILE A 136 13.36 -6.90 6.64
CA ILE A 136 14.38 -7.95 6.71
C ILE A 136 13.81 -9.32 6.31
N THR A 137 12.53 -9.57 6.59
CA THR A 137 11.90 -10.87 6.38
C THR A 137 10.52 -10.73 5.72
N GLY A 138 9.97 -11.85 5.23
CA GLY A 138 8.67 -11.85 4.58
C GLY A 138 8.73 -11.46 3.10
N ARG A 139 7.55 -11.33 2.47
CA ARG A 139 7.45 -11.09 1.03
C ARG A 139 8.00 -9.74 0.59
N TRP A 140 8.04 -8.76 1.48
CA TRP A 140 8.49 -7.39 1.20
C TRP A 140 9.98 -7.16 1.48
N ALA A 141 10.74 -8.21 1.78
CA ALA A 141 12.19 -8.11 2.01
C ALA A 141 12.94 -8.04 0.66
N HIS A 142 13.71 -6.96 0.45
CA HIS A 142 14.43 -6.68 -0.79
C HIS A 142 15.80 -6.05 -0.50
#